data_AF-A0A852C491-F1
#
_entry.id   AF-A0A852C491-F1
#
_cell.length_a   1.000
_cell.length_b   1.000
_cell.length_c   1.000
_cell.angle_alpha   90.00
_cell.angle_beta   90.00
_cell.angle_gamma   90.00
#
_symmetry.space_group_name_H-M   'P 1'
#
loop_
_entity.id
_entity.type
_entity.pdbx_description
1 polymer ?
#
loop_
_entity_poly.entity_id
_entity_poly.type
_entity_poly.pdbx_seq_one_letter_code
_entity_poly.pdbx_strand_id
1 'polypeptide(L)'
;DKVLAELIEPYELRASKLREFLQDVQPSLRYDIVPLADPYGPSVTDPDLQCLVVSEETRKGGEAVNKRRLENGLPELALYEILLMKDPDHSQNEEEKISSSSLRQRLLGTLLRPPRQDPALPSHPYVIGLTGGTGSGKTSIARLLGHLGAFIIDADKLGHTVYSSSGPAYEQVVATFGA
;
A
#
# COMPACT_ATOMS: atom_id res chain seq x y z
N ASP A 1 -10.86 3.89 0.83
CA ASP A 1 -9.61 3.08 0.70
C ASP A 1 -8.37 3.95 0.76
N LYS A 2 -7.28 3.42 1.33
CA LYS A 2 -5.99 4.12 1.35
C LYS A 2 -5.36 4.10 -0.04
N VAL A 3 -4.86 5.24 -0.50
CA VAL A 3 -4.14 5.34 -1.77
C VAL A 3 -2.87 4.49 -1.73
N LEU A 4 -2.63 3.69 -2.77
CA LEU A 4 -1.49 2.76 -2.88
C LEU A 4 -1.42 1.78 -1.70
N ALA A 5 -2.56 1.19 -1.31
CA ALA A 5 -2.63 0.24 -0.19
C ALA A 5 -1.77 -1.01 -0.41
N GLU A 6 -1.54 -1.40 -1.65
CA GLU A 6 -0.67 -2.50 -2.07
C GLU A 6 0.82 -2.28 -1.73
N LEU A 7 1.22 -1.02 -1.48
CA LEU A 7 2.57 -0.66 -1.04
C LEU A 7 2.68 -0.55 0.49
N ILE A 8 1.62 -0.86 1.23
CA ILE A 8 1.66 -0.91 2.69
C ILE A 8 2.39 -2.19 3.12
N GLU A 9 3.42 -2.03 3.95
CA GLU A 9 4.14 -3.15 4.52
C GLU A 9 3.23 -4.06 5.36
N PRO A 10 3.44 -5.40 5.32
CA PRO A 10 2.72 -6.33 6.19
C PRO A 10 2.80 -5.91 7.66
N TYR A 11 1.74 -6.19 8.42
CA TYR A 11 1.67 -5.80 9.84
C TYR A 11 2.88 -6.28 10.64
N GLU A 12 3.26 -7.55 10.50
CA GLU A 12 4.40 -8.13 11.22
C GLU A 12 5.71 -7.38 10.97
N LEU A 13 5.96 -6.98 9.72
CA LEU A 13 7.17 -6.21 9.38
C LEU A 13 7.15 -4.83 10.01
N ARG A 14 6.01 -4.13 9.96
CA ARG A 14 5.84 -2.82 10.59
C ARG A 14 5.98 -2.89 12.10
N ALA A 15 5.37 -3.90 12.73
CA ALA A 15 5.45 -4.12 14.17
C ALA A 15 6.87 -4.44 14.63
N SER A 16 7.62 -5.24 13.84
CA SER A 16 9.03 -5.54 14.11
C SER A 16 9.90 -4.28 14.02
N LYS A 17 9.78 -3.50 12.95
CA LYS A 17 10.53 -2.24 12.78
C LYS A 17 10.20 -1.21 13.88
N LEU A 18 8.92 -1.10 14.23
CA LEU A 18 8.49 -0.23 15.33
C LEU A 18 9.09 -0.68 16.66
N ARG A 19 9.08 -1.98 16.95
CA ARG A 19 9.68 -2.53 18.17
C ARG A 19 11.18 -2.24 18.25
N GLU A 20 11.91 -2.45 17.15
CA GLU A 20 13.35 -2.15 17.06
C GLU A 20 13.61 -0.67 17.36
N PHE A 21 12.89 0.24 16.70
CA PHE A 21 13.01 1.68 16.95
C PHE A 21 12.71 2.06 18.40
N LEU A 22 11.63 1.53 18.98
CA LEU A 22 11.23 1.82 20.36
C LEU A 22 12.27 1.32 21.38
N GLN A 23 12.83 0.13 21.14
CA GLN A 23 13.89 -0.45 21.98
C GLN A 23 15.19 0.35 21.91
N ASP A 24 15.53 0.89 20.73
CA ASP A 24 16.70 1.76 20.55
C ASP A 24 16.52 3.10 21.28
N VAL A 25 15.33 3.71 21.18
CA VAL A 25 15.03 5.01 21.79
C VAL A 25 14.89 4.95 23.31
N GLN A 26 14.14 3.99 23.84
CA GLN A 26 13.93 3.85 25.28
C GLN A 26 13.72 2.38 25.70
N PRO A 27 14.80 1.61 25.93
CA PRO A 27 14.70 0.19 26.22
C PRO A 27 14.04 -0.15 27.57
N SER A 28 13.98 0.80 28.51
CA SER A 28 13.41 0.54 29.84
C SER A 28 11.88 0.57 29.88
N LEU A 29 11.22 1.05 28.82
CA LEU A 29 9.77 1.12 28.76
C LEU A 29 9.18 -0.21 28.28
N ARG A 30 8.07 -0.63 28.89
CA ARG A 30 7.31 -1.79 28.42
C ARG A 30 6.42 -1.36 27.27
N TYR A 31 6.61 -1.98 26.11
CA TYR A 31 5.80 -1.74 24.92
C TYR A 31 4.79 -2.85 24.69
N ASP A 32 3.53 -2.47 24.49
CA ASP A 32 2.49 -3.36 23.96
C ASP A 32 2.10 -2.88 22.57
N ILE A 33 2.31 -3.73 21.56
CA ILE A 33 2.08 -3.40 20.15
C ILE A 33 0.98 -4.34 19.65
N VAL A 34 -0.22 -3.79 19.50
CA VAL A 34 -1.42 -4.54 19.11
C VAL A 34 -1.92 -4.11 17.72
N PRO A 35 -2.47 -5.03 16.91
CA PRO A 35 -3.14 -4.66 15.67
C PRO A 35 -4.46 -3.96 15.96
N LEU A 36 -4.75 -2.87 15.23
CA LEU A 36 -6.04 -2.19 15.30
C LEU A 36 -6.95 -2.72 14.19
N ALA A 37 -8.03 -3.40 14.60
CA ALA A 37 -9.05 -3.92 13.68
C ALA A 37 -10.20 -2.93 13.44
N ASP A 38 -10.35 -1.94 14.32
CA ASP A 38 -11.38 -0.91 14.26
C ASP A 38 -10.81 0.47 14.66
N PRO A 39 -11.54 1.57 14.41
CA PRO A 39 -11.05 2.93 14.67
C PRO A 39 -10.78 3.27 16.15
N TYR A 40 -11.35 2.52 17.11
CA TYR A 40 -11.20 2.77 18.55
C TYR A 40 -10.15 1.85 19.17
N GLY A 41 -10.08 0.58 18.74
CA GLY A 41 -9.17 -0.41 19.31
C GLY A 41 -9.42 -0.60 20.81
N PRO A 42 -8.37 -0.88 21.62
CA PRO A 42 -8.54 -1.13 23.06
C PRO A 42 -8.95 0.12 23.84
N SER A 43 -8.87 1.31 23.23
CA SER A 43 -9.08 2.57 23.95
C SER A 43 -10.49 2.76 24.50
N VAL A 44 -11.49 1.99 24.04
CA VAL A 44 -12.88 2.07 24.52
C VAL A 44 -13.30 0.89 25.38
N THR A 45 -12.40 -0.06 25.62
CA THR A 45 -12.65 -1.27 26.41
C THR A 45 -11.69 -1.43 27.59
N ASP A 46 -10.47 -0.89 27.49
CA ASP A 46 -9.45 -0.98 28.53
C ASP A 46 -9.64 0.12 29.60
N PRO A 47 -9.95 -0.25 30.86
CA PRO A 47 -10.12 0.70 31.95
C PRO A 47 -8.80 1.25 32.51
N ASP A 48 -7.67 0.58 32.29
CA ASP A 48 -6.37 0.93 32.87
C ASP A 48 -5.65 2.03 32.08
N LEU A 49 -6.12 2.34 30.86
CA LEU A 49 -5.63 3.46 30.07
C LEU A 49 -5.97 4.81 30.73
N GLN A 50 -4.97 5.68 30.80
CA GLN A 50 -5.07 6.99 31.46
C GLN A 50 -4.93 8.18 30.50
N CYS A 51 -4.27 7.97 29.35
CA CYS A 51 -3.91 9.02 28.41
C CYS A 51 -3.99 8.50 26.97
N LEU A 52 -4.37 9.38 26.04
CA LEU A 52 -4.31 9.14 24.61
C LEU A 52 -3.52 10.26 23.93
N VAL A 53 -2.44 9.89 23.25
CA VAL A 53 -1.63 10.82 22.46
C VAL A 53 -2.19 10.87 21.04
N VAL A 54 -2.49 12.07 20.57
CA VAL A 54 -3.07 12.33 19.24
C VAL A 54 -2.29 13.41 18.53
N SER A 55 -2.35 13.44 17.21
CA SER A 55 -1.92 14.60 16.42
C SER A 55 -3.06 15.64 16.32
N GLU A 56 -2.73 16.85 15.88
CA GLU A 56 -3.74 17.88 15.55
C GLU A 56 -4.84 17.34 14.61
N GLU A 57 -4.45 16.52 13.63
CA GLU A 57 -5.36 15.91 12.66
C GLU A 57 -6.31 14.88 13.30
N THR A 58 -5.85 14.19 14.34
CA THR A 58 -6.59 13.08 14.98
C THR A 58 -7.22 13.48 16.32
N ARG A 59 -7.14 14.76 16.70
CA ARG A 59 -7.77 15.33 17.90
C ARG A 59 -9.25 14.99 18.04
N LYS A 60 -10.02 15.16 16.95
CA LYS A 60 -11.44 14.79 16.89
C LYS A 60 -11.69 13.30 17.09
N GLY A 61 -10.73 12.46 16.67
CA GLY A 61 -10.76 11.03 16.95
C GLY A 61 -10.62 10.73 18.43
N GLY A 62 -9.72 11.44 19.13
CA GLY A 62 -9.58 11.36 20.59
C GLY A 62 -10.84 11.80 21.34
N GLU A 63 -11.50 12.87 20.90
CA GLU A 63 -12.79 13.30 21.44
C GLU A 63 -13.89 12.23 21.22
N ALA A 64 -13.91 11.59 20.05
CA ALA A 64 -14.83 10.49 19.76
C ALA A 64 -14.57 9.25 20.64
N VAL A 65 -13.31 8.95 20.95
CA VAL A 65 -12.92 7.90 21.90
C VAL A 65 -13.48 8.21 23.29
N ASN A 66 -13.29 9.42 23.81
CA ASN A 66 -13.81 9.79 25.14
C ASN A 66 -15.34 9.76 25.21
N LYS A 67 -16.03 10.21 24.16
CA LYS A 67 -17.49 10.05 24.08
C LYS A 67 -17.91 8.59 24.19
N ARG A 68 -17.26 7.68 23.45
CA ARG A 68 -17.55 6.25 23.51
C ARG A 68 -17.17 5.62 24.85
N ARG A 69 -16.07 6.06 25.48
CA ARG A 69 -15.68 5.62 26.82
C ARG A 69 -16.77 5.95 27.85
N LEU A 70 -17.29 7.17 27.83
CA LEU A 70 -18.40 7.58 28.70
C LEU A 70 -19.68 6.75 28.45
N GLU A 71 -20.02 6.50 27.19
CA GLU A 71 -21.15 5.61 26.81
C GLU A 71 -20.95 4.18 27.36
N ASN A 72 -19.70 3.72 27.46
CA ASN A 72 -19.33 2.41 28.01
C ASN A 72 -19.09 2.42 29.53
N GLY A 73 -19.30 3.55 30.23
CA GLY A 73 -19.07 3.66 31.67
C GLY A 73 -17.60 3.73 32.09
N LEU A 74 -16.69 4.06 31.17
CA LEU A 74 -15.26 4.25 31.42
C LEU A 74 -14.91 5.72 31.65
N PRO A 75 -13.90 6.03 32.47
CA PRO A 75 -13.43 7.41 32.65
C PRO A 75 -12.77 7.94 31.37
N GLU A 76 -12.86 9.24 31.14
CA GLU A 76 -12.19 9.90 30.03
C GLU A 76 -10.66 9.77 30.12
N LEU A 77 -10.01 9.66 28.96
CA LEU A 77 -8.56 9.71 28.84
C LEU A 77 -8.10 11.17 28.80
N ALA A 78 -6.97 11.47 29.44
CA ALA A 78 -6.26 12.72 29.19
C ALA A 78 -5.82 12.75 27.72
N LEU A 79 -6.27 13.74 26.95
CA LEU A 79 -5.85 13.91 25.56
C LEU A 79 -4.59 14.77 25.50
N TYR A 80 -3.51 14.21 24.94
CA TYR A 80 -2.26 14.94 24.72
C TYR A 80 -2.02 15.10 23.22
N GLU A 81 -2.03 16.35 22.76
CA GLU A 81 -1.90 16.69 21.35
C GLU A 81 -0.44 17.00 21.00
N ILE A 82 0.08 16.32 19.97
CA ILE A 82 1.44 16.51 19.46
C ILE A 82 1.43 17.11 18.06
N LEU A 83 2.42 17.96 17.79
CA LEU A 83 2.63 18.56 16.49
C LEU A 83 3.24 17.54 15.52
N LEU A 84 2.80 17.61 14.26
CA LEU A 84 3.41 16.83 13.19
C LEU A 84 4.60 17.58 12.60
N MET A 85 5.66 16.84 12.30
CA MET A 85 6.86 17.40 11.68
C MET A 85 6.63 17.65 10.19
N LYS A 86 7.10 18.80 9.70
CA LYS A 86 7.17 19.07 8.26
C LYS A 86 8.18 18.13 7.60
N ASP A 87 7.84 17.66 6.42
CA ASP A 87 8.76 16.92 5.57
C ASP A 87 9.59 17.92 4.75
N PRO A 88 10.91 18.01 4.97
CA PRO A 88 11.77 18.93 4.24
C PRO A 88 11.85 18.60 2.74
N ASP A 89 11.56 17.35 2.36
CA ASP A 89 11.68 16.85 1.00
C ASP A 89 10.33 16.75 0.27
N HIS A 90 9.27 17.36 0.80
CA HIS A 90 7.95 17.32 0.16
C HIS A 90 7.95 18.03 -1.20
N SER A 91 7.33 17.40 -2.19
CA SER A 91 7.04 18.05 -3.48
C SER A 91 5.72 18.83 -3.43
N GLN A 92 5.48 19.70 -4.43
CA GLN A 92 4.28 20.55 -4.48
C GLN A 92 2.94 19.78 -4.44
N ASN A 93 2.93 18.51 -4.84
CA ASN A 93 1.73 17.67 -4.88
C ASN A 93 1.63 16.70 -3.69
N GLU A 94 2.53 16.81 -2.72
CA GLU A 94 2.55 15.98 -1.50
C GLU A 94 2.08 16.76 -0.28
N GLU A 95 1.73 16.03 0.78
CA GLU A 95 1.42 16.62 2.08
C GLU A 95 2.66 17.32 2.67
N GLU A 96 2.50 18.49 3.30
CA GLU A 96 3.62 19.23 3.93
C GLU A 96 4.25 18.49 5.11
N LYS A 97 3.48 17.65 5.79
CA LYS A 97 3.95 16.84 6.93
C LYS A 97 4.56 15.53 6.44
N ILE A 98 5.39 14.92 7.28
CA ILE A 98 5.81 13.53 7.05
C ILE A 98 4.57 12.64 7.06
N SER A 99 4.27 12.02 5.91
CA SER A 99 3.07 11.20 5.73
C SER A 99 3.39 9.87 5.06
N SER A 100 2.73 8.81 5.50
CA SER A 100 2.87 7.50 4.84
C SER A 100 2.36 7.52 3.40
N SER A 101 1.43 8.42 3.06
CA SER A 101 0.89 8.53 1.70
C SER A 101 1.95 9.06 0.73
N SER A 102 2.65 10.14 1.09
CA SER A 102 3.76 10.69 0.32
C SER A 102 4.89 9.66 0.19
N LEU A 103 5.24 8.96 1.28
CA LEU A 103 6.25 7.91 1.24
C LEU A 103 5.91 6.78 0.25
N ARG A 104 4.65 6.33 0.20
CA ARG A 104 4.21 5.32 -0.78
C ARG A 104 4.24 5.85 -2.22
N GLN A 105 3.90 7.13 -2.44
CA GLN A 105 4.00 7.74 -3.77
C GLN A 105 5.45 7.80 -4.26
N ARG A 106 6.40 8.15 -3.39
CA ARG A 106 7.84 8.19 -3.72
C ARG A 106 8.43 6.83 -4.08
N LEU A 107 7.80 5.72 -3.67
CA LEU A 107 8.21 4.37 -4.09
C LEU A 107 7.89 4.10 -5.57
N LEU A 108 6.95 4.83 -6.18
CA LEU A 108 6.60 4.63 -7.59
C LEU A 108 7.80 4.95 -8.50
N GLY A 109 8.10 4.04 -9.43
CA GLY A 109 9.27 4.16 -10.31
C GLY A 109 10.58 3.63 -9.70
N THR A 110 10.58 3.26 -8.41
CA THR A 110 11.71 2.56 -7.78
C THR A 110 11.58 1.04 -7.92
N LEU A 111 12.69 0.32 -7.77
CA LEU A 111 12.70 -1.13 -7.75
C LEU A 111 12.22 -1.65 -6.40
N LEU A 112 10.95 -2.06 -6.31
CA LEU A 112 10.33 -2.54 -5.06
C LEU A 112 10.90 -3.86 -4.56
N ARG A 113 11.35 -4.72 -5.49
CA ARG A 113 11.99 -6.01 -5.19
C ARG A 113 12.98 -6.36 -6.30
N PRO A 114 14.06 -7.11 -6.00
CA PRO A 114 14.96 -7.60 -7.03
C PRO A 114 14.21 -8.37 -8.14
N PRO A 115 14.63 -8.26 -9.41
CA PRO A 115 14.06 -9.07 -10.48
C PRO A 115 14.16 -10.55 -10.17
N ARG A 116 13.08 -11.30 -10.44
CA ARG A 116 13.10 -12.75 -10.32
C ARG A 116 14.11 -13.30 -11.32
N GLN A 117 15.08 -14.07 -10.82
CA GLN A 117 15.98 -14.82 -11.67
C GLN A 117 15.28 -16.12 -12.08
N ASP A 118 14.97 -16.24 -13.36
CA ASP A 118 14.39 -17.45 -13.93
C ASP A 118 15.39 -18.08 -14.92
N PRO A 119 16.00 -19.23 -14.59
CA PRO A 119 16.98 -19.88 -15.46
C PRO A 119 16.41 -20.30 -16.83
N ALA A 120 15.08 -20.41 -16.96
CA ALA A 120 14.43 -20.77 -18.22
C ALA A 120 14.34 -19.59 -19.20
N LEU A 121 14.52 -18.35 -18.72
CA LEU A 121 14.50 -17.15 -19.57
C LEU A 121 15.92 -16.80 -20.03
N PRO A 122 16.10 -16.41 -21.30
CA PRO A 122 17.40 -15.92 -21.75
C PRO A 122 17.80 -14.64 -21.02
N SER A 123 19.10 -14.40 -20.85
CA SER A 123 19.63 -13.19 -20.22
C SER A 123 19.34 -11.90 -21.01
N HIS A 124 19.04 -12.04 -22.30
CA HIS A 124 18.65 -10.95 -23.18
C HIS A 124 17.72 -11.45 -24.31
N PRO A 125 16.78 -10.62 -24.78
CA PRO A 125 16.47 -9.28 -24.28
C PRO A 125 15.82 -9.31 -22.89
N TYR A 126 15.93 -8.20 -22.14
CA TYR A 126 15.29 -8.07 -20.83
C TYR A 126 13.77 -7.93 -21.01
N VAL A 127 13.00 -8.76 -20.30
CA VAL A 127 11.54 -8.82 -20.46
C VAL A 127 10.84 -8.10 -19.32
N ILE A 128 10.01 -7.11 -19.65
CA ILE A 128 9.20 -6.36 -18.69
C ILE A 128 7.73 -6.71 -18.92
N GLY A 129 7.09 -7.31 -17.91
CA GLY A 129 5.65 -7.52 -17.90
C GLY A 129 4.91 -6.29 -17.41
N LEU A 130 4.20 -5.59 -18.30
CA LEU A 130 3.36 -4.45 -17.94
C LEU A 130 1.93 -4.90 -17.66
N THR A 131 1.47 -4.75 -16.42
CA THR A 131 0.15 -5.20 -15.96
C THR A 131 -0.58 -4.09 -15.17
N GLY A 132 -1.86 -4.31 -14.85
CA GLY A 132 -2.75 -3.35 -14.20
C GLY A 132 -4.20 -3.44 -14.68
N GLY A 133 -5.16 -2.89 -13.92
CA GLY A 133 -6.60 -2.93 -14.24
C GLY A 133 -7.01 -2.12 -15.47
N THR A 134 -8.27 -2.23 -15.89
CA THR A 134 -8.84 -1.40 -16.98
C THR A 134 -8.73 0.10 -16.63
N GLY A 135 -8.37 0.94 -17.60
CA GLY A 135 -8.23 2.38 -17.39
C GLY A 135 -6.96 2.84 -16.64
N SER A 136 -6.08 1.93 -16.21
CA SER A 136 -4.85 2.27 -15.47
C SER A 136 -3.73 2.93 -16.29
N GLY A 137 -3.92 3.15 -17.60
CA GLY A 137 -2.93 3.82 -18.45
C GLY A 137 -1.80 2.93 -19.00
N LYS A 138 -1.88 1.60 -18.88
CA LYS A 138 -0.87 0.65 -19.42
C LYS A 138 -0.51 0.92 -20.88
N THR A 139 -1.50 1.15 -21.75
CA THR A 139 -1.25 1.41 -23.17
C THR A 139 -0.41 2.67 -23.39
N SER A 140 -0.60 3.69 -22.55
CA SER A 140 0.21 4.93 -22.61
C SER A 140 1.66 4.65 -22.18
N ILE A 141 1.86 3.89 -21.11
CA ILE A 141 3.21 3.49 -20.65
C ILE A 141 3.89 2.57 -21.66
N ALA A 142 3.19 1.61 -22.27
CA ALA A 142 3.73 0.75 -23.32
C ALA A 142 4.20 1.57 -24.53
N ARG A 143 3.43 2.57 -24.96
CA ARG A 143 3.84 3.49 -26.05
C ARG A 143 5.08 4.30 -25.67
N LEU A 144 5.14 4.82 -24.44
CA LEU A 144 6.31 5.54 -23.94
C LEU A 144 7.56 4.65 -23.96
N LEU A 145 7.47 3.41 -23.45
CA LEU A 145 8.56 2.44 -23.50
C LEU A 145 8.98 2.14 -24.96
N GLY A 146 8.01 2.05 -25.87
CA GLY A 146 8.27 1.90 -27.30
C GLY A 146 9.07 3.06 -27.89
N HIS A 147 8.72 4.31 -27.54
CA HIS A 147 9.50 5.49 -27.95
C HIS A 147 10.91 5.51 -27.37
N LEU A 148 11.13 4.87 -26.22
CA LEU A 148 12.46 4.68 -25.61
C LEU A 148 13.24 3.49 -26.21
N GLY A 149 12.68 2.79 -27.20
CA GLY A 149 13.33 1.69 -27.93
C GLY A 149 12.92 0.29 -27.50
N ALA A 150 11.95 0.13 -26.59
CA ALA A 150 11.44 -1.19 -26.23
C ALA A 150 10.60 -1.80 -27.37
N PHE A 151 10.82 -3.08 -27.66
CA PHE A 151 9.92 -3.83 -28.54
C PHE A 151 8.64 -4.19 -27.78
N ILE A 152 7.48 -3.82 -28.32
CA ILE A 152 6.19 -3.99 -27.64
C ILE A 152 5.46 -5.23 -28.14
N ILE A 153 5.13 -6.13 -27.21
CA ILE A 153 4.28 -7.30 -27.45
C ILE A 153 2.92 -7.02 -26.81
N ASP A 154 1.88 -6.96 -27.63
CA ASP A 154 0.49 -6.72 -27.21
C ASP A 154 -0.22 -8.07 -27.02
N ALA A 155 -0.35 -8.49 -25.76
CA ALA A 155 -0.93 -9.78 -25.41
C ALA A 155 -2.42 -9.88 -25.79
N ASP A 156 -3.18 -8.79 -25.73
CA ASP A 156 -4.60 -8.78 -26.09
C ASP A 156 -4.77 -9.08 -27.59
N LYS A 157 -3.98 -8.41 -28.43
CA LYS A 157 -3.98 -8.66 -29.88
C LYS A 157 -3.54 -10.07 -30.24
N LEU A 158 -2.50 -10.58 -29.56
CA LEU A 158 -2.05 -11.95 -29.78
C LEU A 158 -3.13 -12.96 -29.37
N GLY A 159 -3.76 -12.75 -28.22
CA GLY A 159 -4.90 -13.56 -27.76
C GLY A 159 -6.01 -13.61 -28.82
N HIS A 160 -6.46 -12.46 -29.31
CA HIS A 160 -7.45 -12.37 -30.39
C HIS A 160 -7.02 -13.13 -31.65
N THR A 161 -5.74 -13.07 -32.00
CA THR A 161 -5.21 -13.77 -33.18
C THR A 161 -5.22 -15.28 -32.99
N VAL A 162 -4.92 -15.76 -31.78
CA VAL A 162 -4.80 -17.19 -31.45
C VAL A 162 -6.13 -17.94 -31.60
N TYR A 163 -7.27 -17.31 -31.31
CA TYR A 163 -8.60 -17.91 -31.49
C TYR A 163 -9.39 -17.30 -32.64
N SER A 164 -8.76 -16.51 -33.52
CA SER A 164 -9.39 -16.15 -34.81
C SER A 164 -9.68 -17.41 -35.63
N SER A 165 -10.55 -17.35 -36.65
CA SER A 165 -10.98 -18.54 -37.42
C SER A 165 -9.84 -19.35 -38.07
N SER A 166 -8.65 -18.77 -38.21
CA SER A 166 -7.43 -19.43 -38.71
C SER A 166 -6.37 -19.66 -37.63
N GLY A 167 -6.70 -19.39 -36.37
CA GLY A 167 -5.80 -19.44 -35.23
C GLY A 167 -5.70 -20.83 -34.59
N PRO A 168 -4.55 -21.15 -33.97
CA PRO A 168 -4.27 -22.48 -33.44
C PRO A 168 -5.19 -22.93 -32.30
N ALA A 169 -5.92 -22.01 -31.66
CA ALA A 169 -6.85 -22.34 -30.57
C ALA A 169 -8.33 -22.30 -31.01
N TYR A 170 -8.65 -21.96 -32.27
CA TYR A 170 -10.02 -21.76 -32.72
C TYR A 170 -10.93 -22.97 -32.48
N GLU A 171 -10.53 -24.15 -32.99
CA GLU A 171 -11.31 -25.37 -32.86
C GLU A 171 -11.54 -25.75 -31.39
N GLN A 172 -10.55 -25.53 -30.53
CA GLN A 172 -10.66 -25.82 -29.09
C GLN A 172 -11.65 -24.89 -28.40
N VAL A 173 -11.65 -23.60 -28.76
CA VAL A 173 -12.62 -22.61 -28.26
C VAL A 173 -14.03 -22.97 -28.72
N VAL A 174 -14.24 -23.26 -30.00
CA VAL A 174 -15.55 -23.64 -30.55
C VAL A 174 -16.06 -24.95 -29.93
N ALA A 175 -15.20 -25.97 -29.79
CA ALA A 175 -15.56 -27.23 -29.18
C ALA A 175 -16.00 -27.09 -27.71
N THR A 176 -15.48 -26.09 -27.00
CA THR A 176 -15.78 -25.85 -25.58
C THR A 176 -17.02 -24.97 -25.38
N PHE A 177 -17.16 -23.90 -26.17
CA PHE A 177 -18.16 -22.85 -25.94
C PHE A 177 -19.30 -22.81 -26.97
N GLY A 178 -19.21 -23.58 -28.06
CA GLY A 178 -20.14 -23.50 -29.19
C GLY A 178 -19.78 -22.38 -30.17
N ALA A 179 -20.51 -22.34 -31.29
CA ALA A 179 -20.35 -21.33 -32.35
C ALA A 179 -21.17 -20.07 -32.08
#